data_AF-A0A2D6A143-F1
#
_entry.id   AF-A0A2D6A143-F1
#
_cell.length_a   1.000
_cell.length_b   1.000
_cell.length_c   1.000
_cell.angle_alpha   90.00
_cell.angle_beta   90.00
_cell.angle_gamma   90.00
#
_symmetry.space_group_name_H-M   'P 1'
#
loop_
_entity.id
_entity.type
_entity.pdbx_description
1 polymer ?
#
loop_
_entity_poly.entity_id
_entity_poly.type
_entity_poly.pdbx_seq_one_letter_code
_entity_poly.pdbx_strand_id
1 'polypeptide(L)'
;MKYLLATAILFLSATSFAAKSIYKVDIEIESNQTPKTTMSVMVEEDSEGTVTTQSEDTTTSFKVRPTKTSVEGKDAIALAMNFNHFSDESQSRVEHSPHVIVPEGQAASIEVGDQWTGLEYKMKIKATKVQ
;
A
#
# COMPACT_ATOMS: atom_id res chain seq x y z
N MET A 1 6.05 3.22 -69.61
CA MET A 1 5.36 3.67 -68.39
C MET A 1 5.67 2.67 -67.27
N LYS A 2 6.43 3.07 -66.25
CA LYS A 2 6.71 2.23 -65.07
C LYS A 2 5.93 2.82 -63.89
N TYR A 3 4.94 2.08 -63.40
CA TYR A 3 4.26 2.44 -62.16
C TYR A 3 5.12 1.95 -60.99
N LEU A 4 5.66 2.89 -60.23
CA LEU A 4 6.31 2.60 -58.95
C LEU A 4 5.17 2.47 -57.93
N LEU A 5 4.87 1.24 -57.51
CA LEU A 5 3.89 0.97 -56.46
C LEU A 5 4.54 1.31 -55.12
N ALA A 6 4.20 2.47 -54.54
CA ALA A 6 4.65 2.86 -53.21
C ALA A 6 3.80 2.15 -52.15
N THR A 7 4.34 1.07 -51.57
CA THR A 7 3.75 0.43 -50.40
C THR A 7 4.05 1.28 -49.16
N ALA A 8 3.07 2.06 -48.71
CA ALA A 8 3.12 2.72 -47.42
C ALA A 8 2.97 1.65 -46.32
N ILE A 9 4.07 1.32 -45.65
CA ILE A 9 4.05 0.52 -44.43
C ILE A 9 3.59 1.46 -43.31
N LEU A 10 2.34 1.33 -42.89
CA LEU A 10 1.86 1.92 -41.65
C LEU A 10 2.57 1.21 -40.49
N PHE A 11 3.61 1.84 -39.93
CA PHE A 11 4.08 1.50 -38.59
C PHE A 11 3.06 2.04 -37.58
N LEU A 12 2.12 1.20 -37.15
CA LEU A 12 1.40 1.45 -35.90
C LEU A 12 2.41 1.25 -34.77
N SER A 13 3.09 2.33 -34.35
CA SER A 13 3.75 2.35 -33.06
C SER A 13 2.68 2.28 -31.98
N ALA A 14 2.34 1.07 -31.55
CA ALA A 14 1.56 0.88 -30.35
C ALA A 14 2.38 1.43 -29.18
N THR A 15 2.09 2.66 -28.76
CA THR A 15 2.52 3.17 -27.47
C THR A 15 1.82 2.33 -26.42
N SER A 16 2.44 1.22 -26.00
CA SER A 16 2.00 0.50 -24.81
C SER A 16 2.32 1.40 -23.62
N PHE A 17 1.36 2.23 -23.21
CA PHE A 17 1.32 2.64 -21.82
C PHE A 17 1.18 1.33 -21.05
N ALA A 18 2.28 0.84 -20.47
CA ALA A 18 2.23 -0.33 -19.61
C ALA A 18 1.22 0.00 -18.50
N ALA A 19 0.09 -0.72 -18.48
CA ALA A 19 -0.91 -0.52 -17.45
C ALA A 19 -0.24 -0.81 -16.10
N LYS A 20 -0.24 0.18 -15.22
CA LYS A 20 0.25 0.01 -13.85
C LYS A 20 -0.63 -1.01 -13.13
N SER A 21 -0.01 -1.81 -12.28
CA SER A 21 -0.75 -2.79 -11.49
C SER A 21 -1.66 -2.08 -10.48
N ILE A 22 -2.80 -2.68 -10.14
CA ILE A 22 -3.62 -2.24 -9.00
C ILE A 22 -3.47 -3.26 -7.88
N TYR A 23 -3.21 -2.77 -6.66
CA TYR A 23 -3.05 -3.58 -5.47
C TYR A 23 -4.18 -3.33 -4.48
N LYS A 24 -4.71 -4.40 -3.90
CA LYS A 24 -5.52 -4.34 -2.67
C LYS A 24 -4.60 -4.55 -1.48
N VAL A 25 -4.57 -3.59 -0.57
CA VAL A 25 -3.82 -3.65 0.68
C VAL A 25 -4.81 -3.75 1.84
N ASP A 26 -4.85 -4.90 2.49
CA ASP A 26 -5.63 -5.18 3.68
C ASP A 26 -4.71 -5.08 4.91
N ILE A 27 -5.13 -4.33 5.92
CA ILE A 27 -4.37 -4.08 7.15
C ILE A 27 -5.24 -4.39 8.35
N GLU A 28 -4.71 -5.17 9.26
CA GLU A 28 -5.30 -5.48 10.54
C GLU A 28 -4.41 -4.90 11.63
N ILE A 29 -4.97 -4.00 12.43
CA ILE A 29 -4.27 -3.25 13.48
C ILE A 29 -4.81 -3.72 14.83
N GLU A 30 -3.92 -4.26 15.65
CA GLU A 30 -4.19 -4.59 17.04
C GLU A 30 -3.33 -3.69 17.92
N SER A 31 -3.91 -3.11 18.97
CA SER A 31 -3.15 -2.39 19.98
C SER A 31 -3.46 -2.92 21.37
N ASN A 32 -2.59 -2.60 22.33
CA ASN A 32 -2.79 -2.94 23.73
C ASN A 32 -3.96 -2.15 24.38
N GLN A 33 -4.51 -1.12 23.73
CA GLN A 33 -5.53 -0.24 24.31
C GLN A 33 -6.80 -0.10 23.46
N THR A 34 -6.77 -0.45 22.17
CA THR A 34 -7.90 -0.28 21.24
C THR A 34 -8.38 -1.60 20.66
N PRO A 35 -9.69 -1.74 20.38
CA PRO A 35 -10.20 -2.85 19.61
C PRO A 35 -9.49 -3.01 18.27
N LYS A 36 -9.40 -4.27 17.84
CA LYS A 36 -8.89 -4.66 16.52
C LYS A 36 -9.58 -3.85 15.42
N THR A 37 -8.80 -3.17 14.60
CA THR A 37 -9.28 -2.36 13.47
C THR A 37 -8.82 -2.97 12.16
N THR A 38 -9.74 -3.13 11.20
CA THR A 38 -9.41 -3.60 9.85
C THR A 38 -9.61 -2.47 8.85
N MET A 39 -8.62 -2.26 8.00
CA MET A 39 -8.64 -1.25 6.93
C MET A 39 -8.30 -1.91 5.60
N SER A 40 -8.87 -1.40 4.51
CA SER A 40 -8.56 -1.86 3.15
C SER A 40 -8.47 -0.67 2.20
N VAL A 41 -7.50 -0.69 1.30
CA VAL A 41 -7.35 0.32 0.24
C VAL A 41 -6.98 -0.35 -1.08
N MET A 42 -7.60 0.09 -2.17
CA MET A 42 -7.13 -0.22 -3.52
C MET A 42 -6.28 0.93 -4.02
N VAL A 43 -5.07 0.62 -4.47
CA VAL A 43 -4.06 1.62 -4.81
C VAL A 43 -3.27 1.15 -6.03
N GLU A 44 -3.05 2.07 -6.97
CA GLU A 44 -2.24 1.84 -8.16
C GLU A 44 -0.74 1.79 -7.81
N GLU A 45 0.03 1.00 -8.54
CA GLU A 45 1.50 0.94 -8.46
C GLU A 45 2.14 2.34 -8.51
N ASP A 46 3.04 2.59 -7.55
CA ASP A 46 3.75 3.83 -7.31
C ASP A 46 2.86 5.06 -6.98
N SER A 47 1.57 4.85 -6.77
CA SER A 47 0.62 5.87 -6.35
C SER A 47 0.36 5.78 -4.84
N GLU A 48 -0.07 6.88 -4.22
CA GLU A 48 -0.41 6.92 -2.80
C GLU A 48 -1.90 6.62 -2.58
N GLY A 49 -2.18 5.61 -1.74
CA GLY A 49 -3.50 5.34 -1.20
C GLY A 49 -3.58 5.75 0.26
N THR A 50 -4.67 6.38 0.68
CA THR A 50 -4.92 6.73 2.08
C THR A 50 -6.23 6.12 2.53
N VAL A 51 -6.23 5.56 3.74
CA VAL A 51 -7.45 5.14 4.45
C VAL A 51 -7.43 5.76 5.84
N THR A 52 -8.56 6.31 6.27
CA THR A 52 -8.70 6.95 7.57
C THR A 52 -9.96 6.42 8.25
N THR A 53 -9.83 6.00 9.51
CA THR A 53 -10.93 5.69 10.42
C THR A 53 -10.98 6.75 11.51
N GLN A 54 -12.17 7.21 11.84
CA GLN A 54 -12.39 8.23 12.85
C GLN A 54 -13.56 7.81 13.75
N SER A 55 -13.36 7.93 15.06
CA SER A 55 -14.39 7.89 16.09
C SER A 55 -14.50 9.25 16.77
N GLU A 56 -15.34 9.37 17.81
CA GLU A 56 -15.52 10.62 18.57
C GLU A 56 -14.19 11.19 19.08
N ASP A 57 -13.32 10.33 19.64
CA ASP A 57 -12.08 10.76 20.29
C ASP A 57 -10.80 10.21 19.63
N THR A 58 -10.91 9.43 18.55
CA THR A 58 -9.72 8.83 17.90
C THR A 58 -9.73 8.97 16.39
N THR A 59 -8.56 9.23 15.81
CA THR A 59 -8.35 9.21 14.37
C THR A 59 -7.16 8.32 14.05
N THR A 60 -7.36 7.34 13.17
CA THR A 60 -6.30 6.47 12.66
C THR A 60 -6.22 6.61 11.15
N SER A 61 -5.06 6.99 10.63
CA SER A 61 -4.81 7.14 9.20
C SER A 61 -3.66 6.25 8.77
N PHE A 62 -3.83 5.60 7.63
CA PHE A 62 -2.82 4.78 7.00
C PHE A 62 -2.64 5.20 5.56
N LYS A 63 -1.42 5.60 5.21
CA LYS A 63 -1.01 5.86 3.85
C LYS A 63 -0.12 4.73 3.36
N VAL A 64 -0.26 4.36 2.10
CA VAL A 64 0.54 3.32 1.48
C VAL A 64 0.88 3.66 0.04
N ARG A 65 2.11 3.36 -0.35
CA ARG A 65 2.57 3.37 -1.74
C ARG A 65 3.14 1.98 -2.07
N PRO A 66 2.45 1.19 -2.91
CA PRO A 66 2.94 -0.12 -3.32
C PRO A 66 3.86 0.01 -4.54
N THR A 67 4.92 -0.78 -4.54
CA THR A 67 5.82 -0.93 -5.70
C THR A 67 6.06 -2.42 -5.93
N LYS A 68 6.03 -2.85 -7.19
CA LYS A 68 6.36 -4.23 -7.55
C LYS A 68 7.82 -4.53 -7.21
N THR A 69 8.08 -5.67 -6.58
CA THR A 69 9.43 -6.14 -6.28
C THR A 69 9.52 -7.66 -6.40
N SER A 70 10.69 -8.24 -6.11
CA SER A 70 10.87 -9.68 -5.99
C SER A 70 11.79 -10.04 -4.83
N VAL A 71 11.52 -11.18 -4.20
CA VAL A 71 12.35 -11.78 -3.16
C VAL A 71 12.69 -13.19 -3.60
N GLU A 72 13.99 -13.49 -3.75
CA GLU A 72 14.47 -14.82 -4.19
C GLU A 72 13.83 -15.27 -5.53
N GLY A 73 13.56 -14.31 -6.43
CA GLY A 73 12.94 -14.57 -7.73
C GLY A 73 11.43 -14.81 -7.70
N LYS A 74 10.78 -14.66 -6.54
CA LYS A 74 9.31 -14.72 -6.40
C LYS A 74 8.71 -13.33 -6.34
N ASP A 75 7.54 -13.17 -6.94
CA ASP A 75 6.81 -11.90 -6.92
C ASP A 75 6.48 -11.46 -5.49
N ALA A 76 6.73 -10.18 -5.22
CA ALA A 76 6.46 -9.55 -3.94
C ALA A 76 6.08 -8.08 -4.15
N ILE A 77 5.55 -7.46 -3.10
CA ILE A 77 5.10 -6.07 -3.11
C ILE A 77 5.83 -5.35 -1.99
N ALA A 78 6.62 -4.33 -2.34
CA ALA A 78 7.19 -3.42 -1.38
C ALA A 78 6.14 -2.36 -1.04
N LEU A 79 5.88 -2.15 0.25
CA LEU A 79 4.96 -1.14 0.74
C LEU A 79 5.74 -0.09 1.54
N ALA A 80 5.76 1.14 1.04
CA ALA A 80 6.15 2.30 1.84
C ALA A 80 4.89 2.84 2.52
N MET A 81 4.90 2.93 3.84
CA MET A 81 3.69 3.17 4.63
C MET A 81 3.90 4.31 5.60
N ASN A 82 2.82 5.00 5.95
CA ASN A 82 2.80 6.01 7.00
C ASN A 82 1.54 5.79 7.85
N PHE A 83 1.75 5.42 9.10
CA PHE A 83 0.72 5.16 10.09
C PHE A 83 0.66 6.35 11.05
N ASN A 84 -0.52 6.92 11.21
CA ASN A 84 -0.80 7.95 12.20
C ASN A 84 -1.97 7.50 13.08
N HIS A 85 -1.80 7.62 14.37
CA HIS A 85 -2.88 7.51 15.34
C HIS A 85 -2.88 8.75 16.23
N PHE A 86 -4.07 9.28 16.47
CA PHE A 86 -4.30 10.41 17.33
C PHE A 86 -5.50 10.12 18.22
N SER A 87 -5.36 10.42 19.52
CA SER A 87 -6.43 10.31 20.51
C SER A 87 -6.56 11.62 21.28
N ASP A 88 -7.74 12.23 21.19
CA ASP A 88 -8.09 13.46 21.91
C ASP A 88 -8.21 13.19 23.42
N GLU A 89 -8.83 12.06 23.80
CA GLU A 89 -9.02 11.64 25.20
C GLU A 89 -7.69 11.54 25.95
N SER A 90 -6.70 10.89 25.35
CA SER A 90 -5.38 10.68 25.96
C SER A 90 -4.36 11.76 25.59
N GLN A 91 -4.71 12.71 24.71
CA GLN A 91 -3.78 13.65 24.08
C GLN A 91 -2.53 12.98 23.52
N SER A 92 -2.69 11.76 22.98
CA SER A 92 -1.59 10.97 22.45
C SER A 92 -1.54 11.04 20.92
N ARG A 93 -0.31 10.99 20.39
CA ARG A 93 -0.05 10.93 18.96
C ARG A 93 1.06 9.92 18.70
N VAL A 94 0.80 9.00 17.79
CA VAL A 94 1.76 8.01 17.31
C VAL A 94 1.89 8.16 15.80
N GLU A 95 3.12 8.33 15.32
CA GLU A 95 3.43 8.48 13.90
C GLU A 95 4.61 7.59 13.53
N HIS A 96 4.42 6.68 12.58
CA HIS A 96 5.45 5.77 12.11
C HIS A 96 5.44 5.66 10.59
N SER A 97 6.63 5.53 9.99
CA SER A 97 6.77 5.32 8.54
C SER A 97 7.43 3.97 8.22
N PRO A 98 6.75 2.84 8.53
CA PRO A 98 7.32 1.52 8.31
C PRO A 98 7.40 1.17 6.82
N HIS A 99 8.34 0.30 6.49
CA HIS A 99 8.48 -0.30 5.18
C HIS A 99 8.40 -1.81 5.33
N VAL A 100 7.64 -2.48 4.46
CA VAL A 100 7.49 -3.94 4.51
C VAL A 100 7.51 -4.51 3.10
N ILE A 101 8.11 -5.70 2.96
CA ILE A 101 8.01 -6.50 1.74
C ILE A 101 7.00 -7.60 2.02
N VAL A 102 5.95 -7.66 1.21
CA VAL A 102 4.88 -8.64 1.31
C VAL A 102 5.02 -9.62 0.14
N PRO A 103 5.43 -10.87 0.37
CA PRO A 103 5.38 -11.90 -0.68
C PRO A 103 3.95 -12.06 -1.19
N GLU A 104 3.79 -12.23 -2.51
CA GLU A 104 2.45 -12.31 -3.10
C GLU A 104 1.65 -13.49 -2.51
N GLY A 105 0.39 -13.23 -2.13
CA GLY A 105 -0.49 -14.22 -1.50
C GLY A 105 -0.24 -14.47 0.00
N GLN A 106 0.80 -13.87 0.59
CA GLN A 106 1.12 -13.99 2.02
C GLN A 106 0.82 -12.70 2.78
N ALA A 107 0.74 -12.80 4.10
CA ALA A 107 0.68 -11.64 4.98
C ALA A 107 2.05 -11.41 5.62
N ALA A 108 2.44 -10.16 5.77
CA ALA A 108 3.58 -9.73 6.57
C ALA A 108 3.08 -9.11 7.88
N SER A 109 3.86 -9.21 8.94
CA SER A 109 3.56 -8.55 10.22
C SER A 109 4.64 -7.55 10.55
N ILE A 110 4.24 -6.39 11.05
CA ILE A 110 5.13 -5.38 11.60
C ILE A 110 4.60 -4.92 12.95
N GLU A 111 5.51 -4.62 13.86
CA GLU A 111 5.17 -4.02 15.15
C GLU A 111 5.72 -2.59 15.12
N VAL A 112 4.87 -1.64 15.46
CA VAL A 112 5.24 -0.23 15.62
C VAL A 112 4.74 0.22 16.99
N GLY A 113 5.52 1.01 17.69
CA GLY A 113 5.14 1.46 19.02
C GLY A 113 5.94 2.68 19.40
N ASP A 114 5.39 3.45 20.32
CA ASP A 114 6.04 4.62 20.87
C ASP A 114 6.31 4.41 22.36
N GLN A 115 7.60 4.46 22.72
CA GLN A 115 8.07 4.26 24.09
C GLN A 115 7.57 5.36 25.05
N TRP A 116 7.17 6.52 24.52
CA TRP A 116 6.71 7.65 25.34
C TRP A 116 5.24 7.56 25.71
N THR A 117 4.40 6.97 24.84
CA THR A 117 2.96 6.80 25.09
C THR A 117 2.63 5.43 25.67
N GLY A 118 3.53 4.45 25.57
CA GLY A 118 3.26 3.07 25.97
C GLY A 118 2.25 2.36 25.06
N LEU A 119 1.93 2.97 23.91
CA LEU A 119 1.07 2.39 22.89
C LEU A 119 1.91 1.52 21.95
N GLU A 120 1.50 0.27 21.83
CA GLU A 120 2.09 -0.70 20.91
C GLU A 120 1.03 -1.15 19.91
N TYR A 121 1.36 -1.07 18.63
CA TYR A 121 0.53 -1.50 17.51
C TYR A 121 1.17 -2.66 16.78
N LYS A 122 0.45 -3.76 16.69
CA LYS A 122 0.78 -4.89 15.83
C LYS A 122 -0.05 -4.77 14.58
N MET A 123 0.61 -4.68 13.43
CA MET A 123 -0.04 -4.57 12.13
C MET A 123 0.24 -5.82 11.31
N LYS A 124 -0.82 -6.48 10.86
CA LYS A 124 -0.75 -7.57 9.90
C LYS A 124 -1.26 -7.08 8.56
N ILE A 125 -0.42 -7.17 7.55
CA ILE A 125 -0.60 -6.53 6.25
C ILE A 125 -0.59 -7.60 5.18
N LYS A 126 -1.60 -7.57 4.31
CA LYS A 126 -1.68 -8.41 3.11
C LYS A 126 -1.83 -7.50 1.91
N ALA A 127 -0.96 -7.66 0.92
CA ALA A 127 -1.06 -6.99 -0.37
C ALA A 127 -1.28 -8.03 -1.46
N THR A 128 -2.27 -7.79 -2.33
CA THR A 128 -2.62 -8.70 -3.43
C THR A 128 -2.79 -7.89 -4.71
N LYS A 129 -2.17 -8.34 -5.80
CA LYS A 129 -2.41 -7.76 -7.12
C LYS A 129 -3.84 -8.10 -7.58
N VAL A 130 -4.56 -7.10 -8.09
CA VAL A 130 -5.95 -7.23 -8.56
C VAL A 130 -6.03 -7.17 -10.08
N GLN A 131 -5.21 -6.33 -10.71
CA GLN A 131 -5.13 -6.11 -12.15
C GLN A 131 -3.69 -5.78 -12.55
#